data_AF-A0A1Y0HJ35-F1
#
_entry.id   AF-A0A1Y0HJ35-F1
#
_cell.length_a   1.000
_cell.length_b   1.000
_cell.length_c   1.000
_cell.angle_alpha   90.00
_cell.angle_beta   90.00
_cell.angle_gamma   90.00
#
_symmetry.space_group_name_H-M   'P 1'
#
loop_
_entity.id
_entity.type
_entity.pdbx_description
1 polymer ?
#
loop_
_entity_poly.entity_id
_entity_poly.type
_entity_poly.pdbx_seq_one_letter_code
_entity_poly.pdbx_strand_id
1 'polypeptide(L)'
;MAQDQIYYLDDENGIKLLPIAIALDRDQEIYLIQIFEENYESKKKYLRGELILVRNHILTSTFCDTIHFMEEINLFDAGNDQNRYLAVTEYKSTKNLKLKYDGNVDVFISKALARGMYRIFTLSFAGYSTAALLEKEFKLTPQLLTQLLHQFKFLLK
;
A
#
# COMPACT_ATOMS: atom_id res chain seq x y z
N MET A 1 15.93 -9.62 11.13
CA MET A 1 15.18 -10.49 12.06
C MET A 1 14.28 -9.61 12.90
N ALA A 2 13.08 -9.31 12.41
CA ALA A 2 12.02 -8.59 13.12
C ALA A 2 10.75 -8.68 12.25
N GLN A 3 10.20 -9.87 12.05
CA GLN A 3 9.00 -10.04 11.20
C GLN A 3 8.38 -11.40 11.50
N ASP A 4 7.62 -11.45 12.60
CA ASP A 4 6.53 -12.42 12.83
C ASP A 4 5.78 -12.08 14.15
N GLN A 5 5.80 -10.83 14.60
CA GLN A 5 4.85 -10.40 15.62
C GLN A 5 3.58 -9.94 14.91
N ILE A 6 2.55 -10.79 15.00
CA ILE A 6 1.20 -10.45 14.62
C ILE A 6 0.70 -9.45 15.66
N TYR A 7 0.59 -8.18 15.28
CA TYR A 7 0.03 -7.15 16.13
C TYR A 7 -1.50 -7.23 16.03
N TYR A 8 -2.16 -7.33 17.17
CA TYR A 8 -3.61 -7.20 17.28
C TYR A 8 -3.93 -5.89 18.00
N LEU A 9 -5.06 -5.28 17.64
CA LEU A 9 -5.64 -4.14 18.34
C LEU A 9 -7.07 -4.48 18.75
N ASP A 10 -7.51 -4.00 19.91
CA ASP A 10 -8.87 -4.19 20.37
C ASP A 10 -9.71 -2.95 20.01
N ASP A 11 -10.92 -3.16 19.48
CA ASP A 11 -11.87 -2.07 19.32
C ASP A 11 -12.52 -1.69 20.67
N GLU A 12 -13.35 -0.63 20.67
CA GLU A 12 -14.05 -0.15 21.87
C GLU A 12 -14.98 -1.18 22.50
N ASN A 13 -15.35 -2.23 21.76
CA ASN A 13 -16.21 -3.33 22.21
C ASN A 13 -15.41 -4.60 22.59
N GLY A 14 -14.08 -4.54 22.55
CA GLY A 14 -13.20 -5.69 22.85
C GLY A 14 -13.07 -6.70 21.71
N ILE A 15 -13.42 -6.32 20.47
CA ILE A 15 -13.21 -7.16 19.28
C ILE A 15 -11.75 -7.07 18.85
N LYS A 16 -11.11 -8.23 18.68
CA LYS A 16 -9.74 -8.32 18.17
C LYS A 16 -9.68 -8.03 16.67
N LEU A 17 -8.89 -7.03 16.32
CA LEU A 17 -8.62 -6.60 14.97
C LEU A 17 -7.16 -6.85 14.59
N LEU A 18 -6.96 -7.31 13.38
CA LEU A 18 -5.67 -7.61 12.76
C LEU A 18 -5.39 -6.57 11.66
N PRO A 19 -4.52 -5.58 11.93
CA PRO A 19 -3.97 -4.72 10.90
C PRO A 19 -2.98 -5.49 10.02
N ILE A 20 -3.11 -5.29 8.72
CA ILE A 20 -2.28 -5.89 7.68
C ILE A 20 -1.77 -4.76 6.79
N ALA A 21 -0.45 -4.62 6.71
CA ALA A 21 0.19 -3.60 5.88
C ALA A 21 0.52 -4.14 4.49
N ILE A 22 0.05 -3.45 3.47
CA ILE A 22 0.29 -3.71 2.05
C ILE A 22 1.06 -2.53 1.47
N ALA A 23 2.25 -2.79 0.95
CA ALA A 23 3.06 -1.73 0.34
C ALA A 23 2.45 -1.30 -1.00
N LEU A 24 2.08 -0.02 -1.11
CA LEU A 24 1.71 0.62 -2.38
C LEU A 24 2.94 1.21 -3.08
N ASP A 25 3.85 1.80 -2.31
CA ASP A 25 5.18 2.20 -2.73
C ASP A 25 6.17 2.10 -1.57
N ARG A 26 7.17 1.24 -1.67
CA ARG A 26 8.13 1.04 -0.57
C ARG A 26 9.14 2.19 -0.46
N ASP A 27 9.53 2.78 -1.58
CA ASP A 27 10.59 3.79 -1.61
C ASP A 27 10.11 5.10 -0.97
N GLN A 28 8.83 5.44 -1.14
CA GLN A 28 8.20 6.60 -0.49
C GLN A 28 7.38 6.22 0.75
N GLU A 29 7.48 4.97 1.21
CA GLU A 29 6.83 4.45 2.42
C GLU A 29 5.30 4.67 2.42
N ILE A 30 4.65 4.41 1.30
CA ILE A 30 3.19 4.48 1.16
C ILE A 30 2.59 3.10 1.31
N TYR A 31 1.70 2.93 2.28
CA TYR A 31 1.08 1.66 2.63
C TYR A 31 -0.44 1.78 2.66
N LEU A 32 -1.12 0.75 2.16
CA LEU A 32 -2.51 0.46 2.48
C LEU A 32 -2.50 -0.41 3.74
N ILE A 33 -3.16 0.03 4.79
CA ILE A 33 -3.39 -0.79 5.98
C ILE A 33 -4.83 -1.29 5.94
N GLN A 34 -5.01 -2.60 5.82
CA GLN A 34 -6.31 -3.24 5.92
C GLN A 34 -6.49 -3.80 7.33
N ILE A 35 -7.66 -3.56 7.93
CA ILE A 35 -7.97 -3.97 9.29
C ILE A 35 -9.02 -5.06 9.23
N PHE A 36 -8.67 -6.25 9.68
CA PHE A 36 -9.55 -7.42 9.66
C PHE A 36 -10.02 -7.80 11.06
N GLU A 37 -11.28 -8.16 11.21
CA GLU A 37 -11.76 -8.94 12.35
C GLU A 37 -11.59 -10.43 12.04
N GLU A 38 -10.97 -11.18 12.96
CA GLU A 38 -10.91 -12.64 12.88
C GLU A 38 -11.99 -13.25 13.77
N ASN A 39 -12.99 -13.87 13.13
CA ASN A 39 -13.98 -14.65 13.85
C ASN A 39 -13.46 -16.09 14.02
N TYR A 40 -13.03 -16.42 15.24
CA TYR A 40 -12.41 -17.70 15.56
C TYR A 40 -13.35 -18.90 15.41
N GLU A 41 -14.66 -18.71 15.62
CA GLU A 41 -15.66 -19.78 15.52
C GLU A 41 -15.91 -20.18 14.06
N SER A 42 -16.06 -19.19 13.18
CA SER A 42 -16.32 -19.40 11.75
C SER A 42 -15.05 -19.53 10.92
N LYS A 43 -13.87 -19.25 11.49
CA LYS A 43 -12.57 -19.13 10.80
C LYS A 43 -12.59 -18.17 9.61
N LYS A 44 -13.48 -17.17 9.66
CA LYS A 44 -13.62 -16.14 8.63
C LYS A 44 -12.94 -14.85 9.08
N LYS A 45 -12.38 -14.13 8.11
CA LYS A 45 -11.91 -12.75 8.31
C LYS A 45 -12.88 -11.78 7.65
N TYR A 46 -13.18 -10.69 8.33
CA TYR A 46 -14.05 -9.63 7.86
C TYR A 46 -13.24 -8.34 7.77
N LEU A 47 -13.22 -7.69 6.61
CA LEU A 47 -12.60 -6.36 6.49
C LEU A 47 -13.46 -5.36 7.26
N ARG A 48 -12.88 -4.70 8.26
CA ARG A 48 -13.55 -3.73 9.13
C ARG A 48 -13.16 -2.28 8.82
N GLY A 49 -12.04 -2.08 8.15
CA GLY A 49 -11.61 -0.77 7.73
C GLY A 49 -10.32 -0.82 6.95
N GLU A 50 -9.97 0.33 6.39
CA GLU A 50 -8.68 0.53 5.75
C GLU A 50 -8.28 2.00 5.82
N LEU A 51 -6.97 2.21 5.73
CA LEU A 51 -6.37 3.53 5.70
C LEU A 51 -5.11 3.54 4.83
N ILE A 52 -4.75 4.70 4.36
CA ILE A 52 -3.46 4.98 3.73
C ILE A 52 -2.54 5.60 4.76
N LEU A 53 -1.38 4.98 4.92
CA LEU A 53 -0.27 5.49 5.70
C LEU A 53 0.81 5.98 4.74
N VAL A 54 1.30 7.21 4.95
CA VAL A 54 2.47 7.75 4.26
C VAL A 54 3.55 7.97 5.31
N ARG A 55 4.63 7.19 5.24
CA ARG A 55 5.65 7.09 6.28
C ARG A 55 5.01 6.70 7.62
N ASN A 56 4.96 7.63 8.57
CA ASN A 56 4.35 7.48 9.89
C ASN A 56 3.10 8.36 10.08
N HIS A 57 2.53 8.89 8.99
CA HIS A 57 1.36 9.77 9.03
C HIS A 57 0.15 9.10 8.37
N ILE A 58 -1.00 9.20 9.03
CA ILE A 58 -2.29 8.73 8.51
C ILE A 58 -2.79 9.74 7.48
N LEU A 59 -2.94 9.32 6.22
CA LEU A 59 -3.46 10.15 5.13
C LEU A 59 -4.99 10.07 5.03
N THR A 60 -5.53 8.85 5.15
CA THR A 60 -6.98 8.58 5.17
C THR A 60 -7.31 7.80 6.43
N SER A 61 -8.54 7.89 6.95
CA SER A 61 -8.91 7.25 8.23
C SER A 61 -10.09 6.29 8.13
N THR A 62 -10.75 6.25 6.97
CA THR A 62 -11.92 5.40 6.74
C THR A 62 -11.82 4.71 5.39
N PHE A 63 -12.61 3.65 5.20
CA PHE A 63 -12.76 2.99 3.90
C PHE A 63 -13.19 3.98 2.81
N CYS A 64 -14.16 4.85 3.11
CA CYS A 64 -14.64 5.85 2.16
C CYS A 64 -13.54 6.83 1.73
N ASP A 65 -12.78 7.36 2.70
CA ASP A 65 -11.67 8.28 2.43
C ASP A 65 -10.59 7.60 1.60
N THR A 66 -10.28 6.33 1.90
CA THR A 66 -9.28 5.53 1.18
C THR A 66 -9.70 5.28 -0.26
N ILE A 67 -10.95 4.87 -0.50
CA ILE A 67 -11.49 4.70 -1.85
C ILE A 67 -11.44 6.02 -2.61
N HIS A 68 -11.87 7.13 -2.01
CA HIS A 68 -11.81 8.44 -2.65
C HIS A 68 -10.37 8.82 -3.02
N PHE A 69 -9.42 8.65 -2.12
CA PHE A 69 -8.00 8.87 -2.41
C PHE A 69 -7.51 8.02 -3.59
N MET A 70 -7.86 6.73 -3.64
CA MET A 70 -7.43 5.83 -4.71
C MET A 70 -8.04 6.20 -6.06
N GLU A 71 -9.29 6.67 -6.10
CA GLU A 71 -9.91 7.20 -7.32
C GLU A 71 -9.22 8.49 -7.79
N GLU A 72 -8.87 9.39 -6.88
CA GLU A 72 -8.11 10.60 -7.23
C GLU A 72 -6.73 10.27 -7.81
N ILE A 73 -6.05 9.25 -7.25
CA ILE A 73 -4.80 8.71 -7.82
C ILE A 73 -5.02 8.17 -9.24
N ASN A 74 -6.12 7.45 -9.48
CA ASN A 74 -6.47 6.87 -10.78
C ASN A 74 -6.73 7.96 -11.85
N LEU A 75 -7.36 9.06 -11.45
CA LEU A 75 -7.68 10.18 -12.35
C LEU A 75 -6.43 10.96 -12.79
N PHE A 76 -5.38 11.03 -11.96
CA PHE A 76 -4.05 11.62 -12.17
C PHE A 76 -4.00 13.01 -12.84
N ASP A 77 -4.36 13.10 -14.12
CA ASP A 77 -4.28 14.30 -14.96
C ASP A 77 -5.50 15.23 -14.84
N ALA A 78 -6.61 14.77 -14.27
CA ALA A 78 -7.86 15.52 -14.22
C ALA A 78 -7.86 16.73 -13.26
N GLY A 79 -6.78 16.91 -12.48
CA GLY A 79 -6.42 18.12 -11.74
C GLY A 79 -7.59 18.85 -11.10
N ASN A 80 -8.01 18.42 -9.92
CA ASN A 80 -8.97 19.15 -9.11
C ASN A 80 -8.23 19.93 -8.01
N ASP A 81 -8.24 21.26 -8.05
CA ASP A 81 -7.61 22.09 -7.02
C ASP A 81 -8.26 21.89 -5.63
N GLN A 82 -9.52 21.42 -5.61
CA GLN A 82 -10.24 21.04 -4.39
C GLN A 82 -9.88 19.62 -3.90
N ASN A 83 -8.99 18.91 -4.59
CA ASN A 83 -8.53 17.60 -4.15
C ASN A 83 -7.84 17.73 -2.78
N ARG A 84 -8.36 17.00 -1.79
CA ARG A 84 -7.90 17.04 -0.41
C ARG A 84 -6.51 16.42 -0.22
N TYR A 85 -6.15 15.45 -1.04
CA TYR A 85 -4.99 14.58 -0.84
C TYR A 85 -3.81 14.91 -1.77
N LEU A 86 -4.07 15.53 -2.92
CA LEU A 86 -3.10 15.67 -4.00
C LEU A 86 -3.12 17.09 -4.56
N ALA A 87 -1.94 17.58 -4.96
CA ALA A 87 -1.76 18.76 -5.78
C ALA A 87 -1.05 18.38 -7.08
N VAL A 88 -1.54 18.87 -8.21
CA VAL A 88 -0.80 18.70 -9.48
C VAL A 88 0.40 19.65 -9.46
N THR A 89 1.58 19.10 -9.75
CA THR A 89 2.84 19.85 -9.86
C THR A 89 3.48 19.52 -11.20
N GLU A 90 4.01 20.53 -11.88
CA GLU A 90 4.65 20.35 -13.18
C GLU A 90 6.12 20.77 -13.10
N TYR A 91 7.01 19.87 -13.51
CA TYR A 91 8.43 20.15 -13.62
C TYR A 91 8.94 19.74 -14.99
N LYS A 92 9.51 20.69 -15.74
CA LYS A 92 10.02 20.49 -17.11
C LYS A 92 9.02 19.74 -18.01
N SER A 93 7.77 20.21 -18.03
CA SER A 93 6.68 19.62 -18.82
C SER A 93 6.27 18.20 -18.42
N THR A 94 6.70 17.73 -17.25
CA THR A 94 6.28 16.45 -16.67
C THR A 94 5.38 16.73 -15.47
N LYS A 95 4.14 16.26 -15.54
CA LYS A 95 3.17 16.35 -14.45
C LYS A 95 3.38 15.23 -13.44
N ASN A 96 3.41 15.61 -12.16
CA ASN A 96 3.46 14.72 -11.01
C ASN A 96 2.41 15.18 -10.00
N LEU A 97 1.93 14.25 -9.18
CA LEU A 97 1.10 14.58 -8.04
C LEU A 97 1.96 14.75 -6.80
N LYS A 98 1.82 15.86 -6.09
CA LYS A 98 2.39 16.04 -4.76
C LYS A 98 1.35 15.65 -3.72
N LEU A 99 1.72 14.79 -2.78
CA LEU A 99 0.85 14.43 -1.66
C LEU A 99 0.70 15.59 -0.67
N LYS A 100 -0.53 15.82 -0.20
CA LYS A 100 -0.90 16.74 0.87
C LYS A 100 -1.10 15.91 2.15
N TYR A 101 -0.12 15.94 3.03
CA TYR A 101 -0.14 15.17 4.29
C TYR A 101 0.70 15.90 5.35
N ASP A 102 0.55 15.53 6.62
CA ASP A 102 1.18 16.23 7.76
C ASP A 102 2.68 15.91 7.97
N GLY A 103 3.36 15.43 6.93
CA GLY A 103 4.79 15.12 6.98
C GLY A 103 5.68 16.26 6.51
N ASN A 104 6.93 16.23 6.95
CA ASN A 104 7.92 17.27 6.65
C ASN A 104 8.67 17.08 5.33
N VAL A 105 8.38 16.01 4.58
CA VAL A 105 9.08 15.64 3.35
C VAL A 105 8.08 15.61 2.20
N ASP A 106 8.39 16.30 1.12
CA ASP A 106 7.57 16.25 -0.08
C ASP A 106 7.62 14.85 -0.72
N VAL A 107 6.44 14.32 -1.03
CA VAL A 107 6.27 13.02 -1.70
C VAL A 107 5.61 13.25 -3.05
N PHE A 108 6.25 12.76 -4.11
CA PHE A 108 5.85 12.99 -5.49
C PHE A 108 5.50 11.68 -6.19
N ILE A 109 4.28 11.61 -6.69
CA ILE A 109 3.74 10.45 -7.37
C ILE A 109 3.76 10.72 -8.87
N SER A 110 4.57 9.97 -9.60
CA SER A 110 4.55 9.96 -11.06
C SER A 110 3.34 9.21 -11.61
N LYS A 111 3.01 9.43 -12.88
CA LYS A 111 1.87 8.74 -13.52
C LYS A 111 1.98 7.22 -13.51
N ALA A 112 3.19 6.70 -13.69
CA ALA A 112 3.46 5.28 -13.63
C ALA A 112 3.26 4.74 -12.21
N LEU A 113 3.73 5.47 -11.20
CA LEU A 113 3.56 5.09 -9.81
C LEU A 113 2.08 5.10 -9.39
N ALA A 114 1.34 6.16 -9.74
CA ALA A 114 -0.10 6.25 -9.48
C ALA A 114 -0.86 5.04 -10.02
N ARG A 115 -0.59 4.65 -11.28
CA ARG A 115 -1.18 3.45 -11.90
C ARG A 115 -0.76 2.17 -11.20
N GLY A 116 0.49 2.08 -10.75
CA GLY A 116 1.01 0.94 -9.98
C GLY A 116 0.27 0.79 -8.66
N MET A 117 0.20 1.87 -7.87
CA MET A 117 -0.51 1.93 -6.59
C MET A 117 -1.98 1.51 -6.74
N TYR A 118 -2.69 2.06 -7.74
CA TYR A 118 -4.10 1.73 -7.98
C TYR A 118 -4.32 0.26 -8.36
N ARG A 119 -3.39 -0.32 -9.14
CA ARG A 119 -3.42 -1.75 -9.46
C ARG A 119 -3.19 -2.62 -8.23
N ILE A 120 -2.19 -2.29 -7.41
CA ILE A 120 -1.91 -3.01 -6.16
C ILE A 120 -3.12 -2.98 -5.23
N PHE A 121 -3.72 -1.79 -5.07
CA PHE A 121 -4.95 -1.62 -4.30
C PHE A 121 -6.09 -2.49 -4.83
N THR A 122 -6.32 -2.52 -6.15
CA THR A 122 -7.36 -3.39 -6.72
C THR A 122 -7.06 -4.87 -6.46
N LEU A 123 -5.78 -5.25 -6.58
CA LEU A 123 -5.31 -6.61 -6.35
C LEU A 123 -5.40 -7.05 -4.89
N SER A 124 -5.34 -6.13 -3.91
CA SER A 124 -5.53 -6.50 -2.50
C SER A 124 -6.94 -7.02 -2.20
N PHE A 125 -7.94 -6.72 -3.04
CA PHE A 125 -9.29 -7.27 -2.91
C PHE A 125 -9.52 -8.52 -3.77
N ALA A 126 -8.61 -8.86 -4.68
CA ALA A 126 -8.78 -9.96 -5.63
C ALA A 126 -8.61 -11.37 -5.02
N GLY A 127 -8.46 -11.47 -3.70
CA GLY A 127 -8.40 -12.72 -2.93
C GLY A 127 -7.06 -12.97 -2.23
N TYR A 128 -7.07 -13.97 -1.34
CA TYR A 128 -5.99 -14.23 -0.38
C TYR A 128 -4.60 -14.45 -0.97
N SER A 129 -4.48 -15.05 -2.16
CA SER A 129 -3.16 -15.33 -2.76
C SER A 129 -2.41 -14.06 -3.12
N THR A 130 -3.13 -13.03 -3.57
CA THR A 130 -2.54 -11.77 -4.02
C THR A 130 -2.36 -10.83 -2.85
N ALA A 131 -3.31 -10.79 -1.90
CA ALA A 131 -3.12 -10.10 -0.63
C ALA A 131 -1.90 -10.65 0.13
N ALA A 132 -1.78 -11.97 0.30
CA ALA A 132 -0.63 -12.59 0.96
C ALA A 132 0.71 -12.32 0.24
N LEU A 133 0.71 -12.26 -1.10
CA LEU A 133 1.87 -11.83 -1.88
C LEU A 133 2.25 -10.39 -1.51
N LEU A 134 1.30 -9.47 -1.42
CA LEU A 134 1.55 -8.06 -1.09
C LEU A 134 1.97 -7.85 0.37
N GLU A 135 1.44 -8.66 1.29
CA GLU A 135 1.79 -8.67 2.72
C GLU A 135 3.20 -9.20 2.99
N LYS A 136 3.54 -10.33 2.35
CA LYS A 136 4.78 -11.08 2.58
C LYS A 136 5.64 -11.12 1.32
N GLU A 137 5.61 -10.05 0.55
CA GLU A 137 6.33 -9.97 -0.71
C GLU A 137 7.82 -10.23 -0.46
N PHE A 138 8.29 -11.34 -1.04
CA PHE A 138 9.67 -11.75 -0.91
C PHE A 138 10.55 -10.90 -1.81
N LYS A 139 11.44 -10.10 -1.20
CA LYS A 139 12.41 -9.31 -1.93
C LYS A 139 13.62 -10.16 -2.28
N LEU A 140 13.79 -10.47 -3.56
CA LEU A 140 15.04 -11.01 -4.06
C LEU A 140 16.15 -9.96 -3.91
N THR A 141 17.13 -10.26 -3.07
CA THR A 141 18.38 -9.49 -3.04
C THR A 141 19.25 -9.89 -4.23
N PRO A 142 20.16 -9.03 -4.70
CA PRO A 142 21.11 -9.40 -5.75
C PRO A 142 21.86 -10.69 -5.41
N GLN A 143 22.25 -10.88 -4.14
CA GLN A 143 22.94 -12.07 -3.68
C GLN A 143 22.08 -13.34 -3.80
N LEU A 144 20.82 -13.27 -3.33
CA LEU A 144 19.87 -14.39 -3.44
C LEU A 144 19.57 -14.70 -4.90
N LEU A 145 19.40 -13.66 -5.73
CA LEU A 145 19.17 -13.81 -7.16
C LEU A 145 20.37 -14.47 -7.86
N THR A 146 21.60 -14.05 -7.57
CA THR A 146 22.81 -14.66 -8.15
C THR A 146 22.94 -16.13 -7.76
N GLN A 147 22.66 -16.47 -6.49
CA GLN A 147 22.64 -17.87 -6.03
C GLN A 147 21.61 -18.70 -6.80
N LEU A 148 20.38 -18.18 -6.94
CA LEU A 148 19.30 -18.79 -7.71
C LEU A 148 19.69 -19.01 -9.17
N LEU A 149 20.17 -17.96 -9.84
CA LEU A 149 20.56 -18.01 -11.25
C LEU A 149 21.73 -18.96 -11.51
N HIS A 150 22.67 -19.08 -10.56
CA HIS A 150 23.75 -20.06 -10.62
C HIS A 150 23.24 -21.50 -10.42
N GLN A 151 22.36 -21.72 -9.43
CA GLN A 151 21.77 -23.04 -9.15
C GLN A 151 20.99 -23.59 -10.37
N PHE A 152 20.26 -22.72 -11.06
CA PHE A 152 19.51 -23.09 -12.27
C PHE A 152 20.32 -22.98 -13.57
N LYS A 153 21.65 -22.73 -13.49
CA LYS A 153 22.57 -22.59 -14.63
C LYS A 153 22.16 -21.51 -15.65
N PHE A 154 21.34 -20.53 -15.27
CA PHE A 154 20.92 -19.45 -16.18
C PHE A 154 22.05 -18.47 -16.52
N LEU A 155 23.13 -18.46 -15.71
CA LEU A 155 24.33 -17.64 -15.95
C LEU A 155 25.46 -18.39 -16.65
N LEU A 156 25.29 -19.69 -16.93
CA LEU A 156 26.27 -20.48 -17.68
C LEU A 156 25.90 -20.45 -19.17
N LYS A 157 26.44 -19.45 -19.86
CA LYS A 157 26.75 -19.55 -21.29
C LYS A 157 28.25 -19.73 -21.44
#